data_AF-A0A265QC82-F1
#
_entry.id   AF-A0A265QC82-F1
#
_cell.length_a   1.000
_cell.length_b   1.000
_cell.length_c   1.000
_cell.angle_alpha   90.00
_cell.angle_beta   90.00
_cell.angle_gamma   90.00
#
_symmetry.space_group_name_H-M   'P 1'
#
loop_
_entity.id
_entity.type
_entity.pdbx_description
1 polymer ?
#
loop_
_entity_poly.entity_id
_entity_poly.type
_entity_poly.pdbx_seq_one_letter_code
_entity_poly.pdbx_strand_id
1 'polypeptide(L)'
;MKLVVLGGAGSQALYGIRDLINHGSIFDEVIISSRNLEKNKKIVEKLNSPIVKAAEVDVSDEEALYELIKDCDVVANCTGPYHILAYKIIETTIKAGKHYVDFCDDIEAFNKIFESDLPKKAEEKGLSMIMGLGASPGFLSVLACSAEQRYFDSLNEAIFYFACDEKEPGGPAVLGHMLECIHNAPYIKDGKKFNEPSFREEWDFDFGEPYGIRKVTRIGHPEVFTFPRYSPGIQNVSIRFSLEQSQHMKALEI
;
A
#
# COMPACT_ATOMS: atom_id res chain seq x y z
N MET A 1 -7.90 17.41 14.75
CA MET A 1 -7.19 17.27 13.46
C MET A 1 -8.17 16.95 12.33
N LYS A 2 -7.82 17.24 11.08
CA LYS A 2 -8.61 16.99 9.86
C LYS A 2 -7.88 16.06 8.89
N LEU A 3 -8.56 14.98 8.49
CA LEU A 3 -8.08 14.01 7.51
C LEU A 3 -8.86 14.15 6.19
N VAL A 4 -8.17 14.16 5.05
CA VAL A 4 -8.80 13.99 3.73
C VAL A 4 -8.39 12.63 3.16
N VAL A 5 -9.36 11.78 2.85
CA VAL A 5 -9.17 10.46 2.25
C VAL A 5 -9.56 10.49 0.78
N LEU A 6 -8.55 10.56 -0.09
CA LEU A 6 -8.73 10.50 -1.54
C LEU A 6 -9.07 9.06 -1.94
N GLY A 7 -10.12 8.85 -2.74
CA GLY A 7 -10.60 7.50 -3.03
C GLY A 7 -11.33 6.84 -1.86
N GLY A 8 -11.82 7.62 -0.89
CA GLY A 8 -12.40 7.12 0.37
C GLY A 8 -13.64 6.21 0.23
N ALA A 9 -14.26 6.15 -0.95
CA ALA A 9 -15.35 5.21 -1.26
C ALA A 9 -14.86 3.87 -1.88
N GLY A 10 -13.55 3.62 -1.91
CA GLY A 10 -12.93 2.35 -2.31
C GLY A 10 -12.96 1.32 -1.18
N SER A 11 -12.94 0.02 -1.52
CA SER A 11 -13.04 -1.07 -0.54
C SER A 11 -11.95 -1.01 0.53
N GLN A 12 -10.68 -0.87 0.11
CA GLN A 12 -9.53 -0.79 1.02
C GLN A 12 -9.62 0.43 1.96
N ALA A 13 -9.96 1.60 1.43
CA ALA A 13 -10.12 2.82 2.23
C ALA A 13 -11.18 2.65 3.33
N LEU A 14 -12.29 1.96 3.02
CA LEU A 14 -13.39 1.76 3.97
C LEU A 14 -13.00 0.90 5.18
N TYR A 15 -12.06 -0.03 5.04
CA TYR A 15 -11.54 -0.78 6.19
C TYR A 15 -10.83 0.15 7.16
N GLY A 16 -9.89 0.96 6.67
CA GLY A 16 -9.17 1.94 7.50
C GLY A 16 -10.08 3.00 8.11
N ILE A 17 -11.05 3.53 7.34
CA ILE A 17 -12.02 4.51 7.84
C ILE A 17 -12.89 3.90 8.96
N ARG A 18 -13.37 2.66 8.79
CA ARG A 18 -14.18 1.97 9.81
C ARG A 18 -13.40 1.73 11.09
N ASP A 19 -12.16 1.30 10.97
CA ASP A 19 -11.28 1.09 12.12
C ASP A 19 -11.07 2.41 12.88
N LEU A 20 -10.74 3.47 12.15
CA LEU A 20 -10.53 4.82 12.69
C LEU A 20 -11.74 5.37 13.44
N ILE A 21 -12.96 5.19 12.93
CA ILE A 21 -14.18 5.66 13.63
C ILE A 21 -14.53 4.79 14.85
N ASN A 22 -14.23 3.49 14.82
CA ASN A 22 -14.60 2.55 15.88
C ASN A 22 -13.62 2.56 17.07
N HIS A 23 -12.38 3.00 16.86
CA HIS A 23 -11.31 2.94 17.87
C HIS A 23 -10.91 4.31 18.45
N GLY A 24 -11.80 5.30 18.40
CA GLY A 24 -11.58 6.61 19.00
C GLY A 24 -10.66 7.50 18.15
N SER A 25 -11.20 7.95 17.02
CA SER A 25 -10.52 8.85 16.09
C SER A 25 -9.88 10.05 16.79
N ILE A 26 -8.60 10.29 16.51
CA ILE A 26 -7.89 11.53 16.86
C ILE A 26 -8.31 12.71 15.95
N PHE A 27 -8.99 12.42 14.86
CA PHE A 27 -9.49 13.41 13.90
C PHE A 27 -10.90 13.85 14.29
N ASP A 28 -11.10 15.16 14.30
CA ASP A 28 -12.40 15.82 14.50
C ASP A 28 -13.23 15.81 13.22
N GLU A 29 -12.56 15.72 12.05
CA GLU A 29 -13.19 15.69 10.74
C GLU A 29 -12.44 14.75 9.79
N VAL A 30 -13.18 13.90 9.09
CA VAL A 30 -12.69 13.00 8.04
C VAL A 30 -13.48 13.27 6.77
N ILE A 31 -12.83 13.81 5.75
CA ILE A 31 -13.45 14.02 4.44
C ILE A 31 -13.10 12.85 3.53
N ILE A 32 -14.10 12.07 3.12
CA ILE A 32 -13.92 11.11 2.04
C ILE A 32 -14.21 11.78 0.70
N SER A 33 -13.34 11.57 -0.28
CA SER A 33 -13.48 12.20 -1.60
C SER A 33 -13.20 11.24 -2.75
N SER A 34 -13.84 11.53 -3.88
CA SER A 34 -13.65 10.84 -5.17
C SER A 34 -14.36 11.64 -6.26
N ARG A 35 -14.23 11.24 -7.52
CA ARG A 35 -14.99 11.81 -8.65
C ARG A 35 -16.50 11.60 -8.58
N ASN A 36 -17.00 10.72 -7.69
CA ASN A 36 -18.42 10.38 -7.60
C ASN A 36 -18.97 10.79 -6.24
N LEU A 37 -19.46 12.04 -6.16
CA LEU A 37 -20.03 12.61 -4.94
C LEU A 37 -21.19 11.79 -4.37
N GLU A 38 -22.07 11.28 -5.23
CA GLU A 38 -23.24 10.50 -4.81
C GLU A 38 -22.83 9.17 -4.17
N LYS A 39 -21.77 8.53 -4.68
CA LYS A 39 -21.17 7.35 -4.02
C LYS A 39 -20.60 7.73 -2.66
N ASN A 40 -19.90 8.85 -2.55
CA ASN A 40 -19.32 9.31 -1.29
C ASN A 40 -20.43 9.58 -0.25
N LYS A 41 -21.51 10.28 -0.61
CA LYS A 41 -22.66 10.53 0.29
C LYS A 41 -23.28 9.25 0.82
N LYS A 42 -23.54 8.26 -0.06
CA LYS A 42 -24.06 6.95 0.34
C LYS A 42 -23.13 6.20 1.30
N ILE A 43 -21.82 6.36 1.15
CA ILE A 43 -20.85 5.79 2.09
C ILE A 43 -20.91 6.52 3.43
N VAL A 44 -20.95 7.84 3.45
CA VAL A 44 -21.08 8.63 4.70
C VAL A 44 -22.34 8.21 5.47
N GLU A 45 -23.48 8.09 4.79
CA GLU A 45 -24.74 7.62 5.39
C GLU A 45 -24.58 6.22 6.02
N LYS A 46 -23.91 5.30 5.32
CA LYS A 46 -23.65 3.93 5.82
C LYS A 46 -22.67 3.89 6.99
N LEU A 47 -21.67 4.76 7.00
CA LEU A 47 -20.72 4.86 8.11
C LEU A 47 -21.38 5.47 9.36
N ASN A 48 -22.46 6.26 9.19
CA ASN A 48 -23.28 6.82 10.25
C ASN A 48 -22.45 7.48 11.38
N SER A 49 -21.42 8.24 10.98
CA SER A 49 -20.48 8.89 11.89
C SER A 49 -20.52 10.41 11.67
N PRO A 50 -20.68 11.23 12.74
CA PRO A 50 -20.84 12.67 12.61
C PRO A 50 -19.57 13.39 12.15
N ILE A 51 -18.40 12.76 12.27
CA ILE A 51 -17.12 13.34 11.86
C ILE A 51 -16.81 13.10 10.38
N VAL A 52 -17.54 12.22 9.70
CA VAL A 52 -17.26 11.86 8.31
C VAL A 52 -18.10 12.71 7.36
N LYS A 53 -17.45 13.35 6.39
CA LYS A 53 -18.09 14.18 5.36
C LYS A 53 -17.72 13.71 3.96
N ALA A 54 -18.55 14.02 2.98
CA ALA A 54 -18.32 13.72 1.58
C ALA A 54 -17.86 14.98 0.83
N ALA A 55 -16.85 14.83 -0.02
CA ALA A 55 -16.45 15.83 -1.00
C ALA A 55 -16.30 15.21 -2.39
N GLU A 56 -16.30 16.04 -3.42
CA GLU A 56 -15.98 15.64 -4.79
C GLU A 56 -14.59 16.18 -5.15
N VAL A 57 -13.77 15.34 -5.79
CA VAL A 57 -12.53 15.79 -6.42
C VAL A 57 -12.12 14.82 -7.51
N ASP A 58 -11.68 15.38 -8.64
CA ASP A 58 -10.80 14.66 -9.56
C ASP A 58 -9.36 14.93 -9.14
N VAL A 59 -8.66 13.89 -8.65
CA VAL A 59 -7.28 14.04 -8.18
C VAL A 59 -6.28 14.35 -9.30
N SER A 60 -6.69 14.26 -10.57
CA SER A 60 -5.89 14.70 -11.72
C SER A 60 -5.97 16.21 -11.96
N ASP A 61 -6.96 16.89 -11.36
CA ASP A 61 -7.05 18.35 -11.30
C ASP A 61 -6.30 18.85 -10.07
N GLU A 62 -5.10 19.39 -10.30
CA GLU A 62 -4.19 19.83 -9.25
C GLU A 62 -4.72 21.03 -8.46
N GLU A 63 -5.51 21.92 -9.09
CA GLU A 63 -6.10 23.07 -8.41
C GLU A 63 -7.25 22.62 -7.51
N ALA A 64 -8.15 21.78 -8.03
CA ALA A 64 -9.24 21.22 -7.24
C ALA A 64 -8.72 20.36 -6.07
N LEU A 65 -7.66 19.57 -6.31
CA LEU A 65 -6.99 18.80 -5.26
C LEU A 65 -6.39 19.72 -4.19
N TYR A 66 -5.64 20.75 -4.59
CA TYR A 66 -5.04 21.71 -3.67
C TYR A 66 -6.11 22.38 -2.80
N GLU A 67 -7.19 22.87 -3.41
CA GLU A 67 -8.29 23.53 -2.72
C GLU A 67 -8.99 22.62 -1.72
N LEU A 68 -9.12 21.32 -2.01
CA LEU A 68 -9.68 20.35 -1.08
C LEU A 68 -8.75 20.10 0.13
N ILE A 69 -7.44 20.03 -0.07
CA ILE A 69 -6.49 19.58 0.97
C ILE A 69 -5.83 20.72 1.75
N LYS A 70 -5.87 21.97 1.28
CA LYS A 70 -5.15 23.10 1.90
C LYS A 70 -5.51 23.37 3.37
N ASP A 71 -6.69 22.96 3.80
CA ASP A 71 -7.18 23.14 5.18
C ASP A 71 -7.18 21.85 6.01
N CYS A 72 -6.63 20.74 5.49
CA CYS A 72 -6.46 19.50 6.27
C CYS A 72 -5.13 19.46 7.02
N ASP A 73 -4.93 18.44 7.85
CA ASP A 73 -3.64 18.13 8.50
C ASP A 73 -2.93 16.97 7.78
N VAL A 74 -3.70 15.96 7.36
CA VAL A 74 -3.20 14.73 6.73
C VAL A 74 -4.03 14.41 5.48
N VAL A 75 -3.33 14.00 4.42
CA VAL A 75 -3.92 13.42 3.21
C VAL A 75 -3.66 11.91 3.21
N ALA A 76 -4.72 11.11 3.23
CA ALA A 76 -4.64 9.69 2.97
C ALA A 76 -5.00 9.42 1.51
N ASN A 77 -4.02 8.98 0.72
CA ASN A 77 -4.25 8.60 -0.67
C ASN A 77 -4.64 7.13 -0.75
N CYS A 78 -5.86 6.89 -1.20
CA CYS A 78 -6.40 5.57 -1.49
C CYS A 78 -6.84 5.47 -2.96
N THR A 79 -6.21 6.26 -3.83
CA THR A 79 -6.50 6.30 -5.26
C THR A 79 -5.45 5.52 -6.04
N GLY A 80 -5.93 4.66 -6.94
CA GLY A 80 -5.11 3.99 -7.95
C GLY A 80 -5.54 4.40 -9.35
N PRO A 81 -4.71 4.11 -10.37
CA PRO A 81 -3.40 3.43 -10.27
C PRO A 81 -2.26 4.38 -9.80
N TYR A 82 -1.36 3.88 -8.95
CA TYR A 82 -0.35 4.69 -8.28
C TYR A 82 0.76 5.20 -9.21
N HIS A 83 1.26 4.40 -10.18
CA HIS A 83 2.26 4.88 -11.16
C HIS A 83 1.81 6.13 -11.94
N ILE A 84 0.49 6.33 -12.10
CA ILE A 84 -0.07 7.51 -12.75
C ILE A 84 -0.28 8.66 -11.76
N LEU A 85 -0.94 8.38 -10.63
CA LEU A 85 -1.51 9.43 -9.78
C LEU A 85 -0.61 9.86 -8.61
N ALA A 86 0.20 8.96 -8.07
CA ALA A 86 0.90 9.15 -6.80
C ALA A 86 1.80 10.39 -6.81
N TYR A 87 2.59 10.56 -7.88
CA TYR A 87 3.55 11.66 -8.00
C TYR A 87 2.87 13.03 -7.86
N LYS A 88 1.80 13.27 -8.64
CA LYS A 88 1.09 14.56 -8.64
C LYS A 88 0.37 14.82 -7.33
N ILE A 89 -0.20 13.77 -6.72
CA ILE A 89 -0.86 13.90 -5.43
C ILE A 89 0.16 14.30 -4.36
N ILE A 90 1.29 13.59 -4.26
CA ILE A 90 2.36 13.88 -3.30
C ILE A 90 2.93 15.28 -3.51
N GLU A 91 3.18 15.67 -4.77
CA GLU A 91 3.64 17.02 -5.10
C GLU A 91 2.65 18.10 -4.64
N THR A 92 1.36 17.89 -4.90
CA THR A 92 0.29 18.81 -4.48
C THR A 92 0.16 18.86 -2.95
N THR A 93 0.30 17.72 -2.27
CA THR A 93 0.30 17.61 -0.81
C THR A 93 1.48 18.35 -0.19
N ILE A 94 2.69 18.21 -0.75
CA ILE A 94 3.87 18.97 -0.33
C ILE A 94 3.67 20.47 -0.58
N LYS A 95 3.09 20.85 -1.73
CA LYS A 95 2.77 22.24 -2.06
C LYS A 95 1.83 22.85 -1.01
N ALA A 96 0.78 22.11 -0.62
CA ALA A 96 -0.18 22.49 0.42
C ALA A 96 0.40 22.42 1.85
N GLY A 97 1.60 21.89 2.04
CA GLY A 97 2.27 21.82 3.34
C GLY A 97 1.63 20.80 4.28
N LYS A 98 1.10 19.69 3.76
CA LYS A 98 0.34 18.69 4.54
C LYS A 98 1.09 17.37 4.66
N HIS A 99 0.76 16.61 5.70
CA HIS A 99 1.28 15.26 5.86
C HIS A 99 0.58 14.29 4.90
N TYR A 100 1.25 13.20 4.57
CA TYR A 100 0.77 12.24 3.59
C TYR A 100 0.91 10.81 4.09
N VAL A 101 -0.11 9.99 3.84
CA VAL A 101 -0.06 8.54 3.98
C VAL A 101 -0.71 7.87 2.77
N ASP A 102 -0.24 6.70 2.36
CA ASP A 102 -0.91 5.84 1.39
C ASP A 102 -0.65 4.35 1.66
N PHE A 103 -1.20 3.48 0.83
CA PHE A 103 -0.90 2.05 0.82
C PHE A 103 -0.29 1.60 -0.51
N CYS A 104 0.43 2.49 -1.20
CA CYS A 104 1.07 2.20 -2.48
C CYS A 104 1.93 0.94 -2.41
N ASP A 105 1.75 0.05 -3.36
CA ASP A 105 2.48 -1.20 -3.60
C ASP A 105 3.17 -1.21 -4.98
N ASP A 106 3.09 -0.09 -5.70
CA ASP A 106 3.59 0.06 -7.07
C ASP A 106 5.08 0.44 -7.11
N ILE A 107 5.91 -0.49 -7.60
CA ILE A 107 7.37 -0.32 -7.67
C ILE A 107 7.77 0.88 -8.54
N GLU A 108 7.08 1.11 -9.67
CA GLU A 108 7.39 2.23 -10.56
C GLU A 108 7.11 3.56 -9.84
N ALA A 109 5.98 3.66 -9.15
CA ALA A 109 5.64 4.82 -8.34
C ALA A 109 6.70 5.10 -7.26
N PHE A 110 7.12 4.06 -6.52
CA PHE A 110 8.19 4.17 -5.53
C PHE A 110 9.46 4.73 -6.16
N ASN A 111 9.98 4.10 -7.22
CA ASN A 111 11.23 4.55 -7.85
C ASN A 111 11.12 5.99 -8.33
N LYS A 112 10.04 6.33 -9.05
CA LYS A 112 9.80 7.70 -9.55
C LYS A 112 9.80 8.74 -8.44
N ILE A 113 9.18 8.45 -7.30
CA ILE A 113 9.10 9.38 -6.17
C ILE A 113 10.46 9.48 -5.46
N PHE A 114 11.10 8.36 -5.15
CA PHE A 114 12.37 8.35 -4.42
C PHE A 114 13.57 8.87 -5.25
N GLU A 115 13.50 8.85 -6.58
CA GLU A 115 14.51 9.42 -7.48
C GLU A 115 14.27 10.91 -7.81
N SER A 116 13.11 11.45 -7.44
CA SER A 116 12.77 12.86 -7.63
C SER A 116 13.31 13.77 -6.52
N ASP A 117 13.02 15.07 -6.61
CA ASP A 117 13.31 16.04 -5.55
C ASP A 117 12.22 16.11 -4.46
N LEU A 118 11.12 15.35 -4.59
CA LEU A 118 10.00 15.37 -3.65
C LEU A 118 10.40 14.98 -2.21
N PRO A 119 11.23 13.94 -1.95
CA PRO A 119 11.67 13.62 -0.60
C PRO A 119 12.39 14.79 0.07
N LYS A 120 13.27 15.47 -0.67
CA LYS A 120 14.00 16.65 -0.18
C LYS A 120 13.05 17.82 0.09
N LYS A 121 12.12 18.11 -0.82
CA LYS A 121 11.09 19.16 -0.64
C LYS A 121 10.22 18.90 0.59
N ALA A 122 9.87 17.64 0.84
CA ALA A 122 9.10 17.25 2.03
C ALA A 122 9.91 17.48 3.32
N GLU A 123 11.18 17.06 3.32
CA GLU A 123 12.11 17.25 4.44
C GLU A 123 12.31 18.74 4.76
N GLU A 124 12.56 19.58 3.75
CA GLU A 124 12.73 21.03 3.90
C GLU A 124 11.49 21.72 4.51
N LYS A 125 10.29 21.15 4.32
CA LYS A 125 9.05 21.63 4.92
C LYS A 125 8.68 20.95 6.24
N GLY A 126 9.48 20.00 6.72
CA GLY A 126 9.20 19.24 7.94
C GLY A 126 7.96 18.34 7.82
N LEU A 127 7.67 17.80 6.62
CA LEU A 127 6.50 16.99 6.37
C LEU A 127 6.80 15.49 6.45
N SER A 128 6.01 14.76 7.23
CA SER A 128 5.96 13.30 7.16
C SER A 128 5.20 12.82 5.92
N MET A 129 5.89 12.05 5.07
CA MET A 129 5.34 11.43 3.85
C MET A 129 5.53 9.92 3.93
N ILE A 130 4.48 9.18 4.27
CA ILE A 130 4.55 7.73 4.49
C ILE A 130 3.91 7.02 3.30
N MET A 131 4.74 6.34 2.51
CA MET A 131 4.26 5.49 1.42
C MET A 131 4.23 4.04 1.85
N GLY A 132 3.26 3.28 1.34
CA GLY A 132 3.18 1.83 1.55
C GLY A 132 2.84 1.46 2.99
N LEU A 133 1.81 2.07 3.57
CA LEU A 133 1.26 1.75 4.88
C LEU A 133 0.14 0.69 4.78
N GLY A 134 0.40 -0.38 4.02
CA GLY A 134 -0.50 -1.52 3.86
C GLY A 134 -0.07 -2.73 4.69
N ALA A 135 -0.44 -3.93 4.22
CA ALA A 135 0.09 -5.18 4.76
C ALA A 135 1.52 -5.45 4.25
N SER A 136 1.69 -5.38 2.93
CA SER A 136 2.94 -5.54 2.18
C SER A 136 2.85 -4.58 0.99
N PRO A 137 3.65 -3.50 0.91
CA PRO A 137 4.53 -2.97 1.96
C PRO A 137 3.74 -2.41 3.16
N GLY A 138 4.42 -2.24 4.30
CA GLY A 138 3.85 -1.63 5.49
C GLY A 138 4.04 -2.51 6.72
N PHE A 139 2.97 -3.16 7.17
CA PHE A 139 2.98 -3.99 8.38
C PHE A 139 4.13 -5.02 8.39
N LEU A 140 4.28 -5.77 7.30
CA LEU A 140 5.36 -6.75 7.18
C LEU A 140 6.75 -6.09 7.25
N SER A 141 6.92 -4.93 6.61
CA SER A 141 8.18 -4.17 6.64
C SER A 141 8.50 -3.68 8.07
N VAL A 142 7.50 -3.15 8.79
CA VAL A 142 7.64 -2.71 10.18
C VAL A 142 7.97 -3.88 11.10
N LEU A 143 7.33 -5.05 10.92
CA LEU A 143 7.65 -6.26 11.66
C LEU A 143 9.10 -6.69 11.43
N ALA A 144 9.57 -6.69 10.19
CA ALA A 144 10.96 -7.06 9.87
C ALA A 144 11.97 -6.09 10.50
N CYS A 145 11.76 -4.76 10.39
CA CYS A 145 12.62 -3.77 11.06
C CYS A 145 12.61 -3.91 12.58
N SER A 146 11.44 -4.16 13.18
CA SER A 146 11.29 -4.37 14.62
C SER A 146 11.99 -5.65 15.08
N ALA A 147 11.93 -6.71 14.27
CA ALA A 147 12.60 -7.97 14.56
C ALA A 147 14.11 -7.82 14.48
N GLU A 148 14.63 -7.18 13.42
CA GLU A 148 16.05 -6.84 13.25
C GLU A 148 16.60 -6.14 14.50
N GLN A 149 15.92 -5.09 14.97
CA GLN A 149 16.38 -4.30 16.12
C GLN A 149 16.37 -5.04 17.46
N ARG A 150 15.51 -6.06 17.63
CA ARG A 150 15.26 -6.69 18.93
C ARG A 150 15.89 -8.06 19.08
N TYR A 151 16.06 -8.79 17.97
CA TYR A 151 16.36 -10.22 18.01
C TYR A 151 17.59 -10.62 17.19
N PHE A 152 18.19 -9.71 16.43
CA PHE A 152 19.32 -10.03 15.56
C PHE A 152 20.49 -9.06 15.78
N ASP A 153 21.70 -9.60 15.85
CA ASP A 153 22.93 -8.80 15.79
C ASP A 153 23.21 -8.32 14.35
N SER A 154 22.78 -9.11 13.36
CA SER A 154 22.88 -8.82 11.94
C SER A 154 21.81 -9.58 11.16
N LEU A 155 21.25 -8.95 10.12
CA LEU A 155 20.25 -9.55 9.25
C LEU A 155 20.81 -9.77 7.84
N ASN A 156 20.99 -11.03 7.44
CA ASN A 156 21.46 -11.37 6.09
C ASN A 156 20.31 -11.57 5.09
N GLU A 157 19.12 -11.94 5.57
CA GLU A 157 17.99 -12.31 4.73
C GLU A 157 16.67 -11.81 5.33
N ALA A 158 15.82 -11.24 4.48
CA ALA A 158 14.45 -10.88 4.80
C ALA A 158 13.52 -11.43 3.71
N ILE A 159 12.80 -12.51 4.02
CA ILE A 159 11.79 -13.09 3.12
C ILE A 159 10.41 -12.87 3.70
N PHE A 160 9.58 -12.15 2.95
CA PHE A 160 8.21 -11.82 3.31
C PHE A 160 7.27 -12.84 2.70
N TYR A 161 6.37 -13.41 3.50
CA TYR A 161 5.39 -14.40 3.06
C TYR A 161 3.98 -13.93 3.35
N PHE A 162 3.10 -14.02 2.37
CA PHE A 162 1.66 -13.87 2.57
C PHE A 162 0.86 -14.88 1.73
N ALA A 163 -0.33 -15.22 2.20
CA ALA A 163 -1.26 -16.04 1.46
C ALA A 163 -2.41 -15.16 0.96
N CYS A 164 -2.69 -15.21 -0.33
CA CYS A 164 -3.85 -14.55 -0.91
C CYS A 164 -5.00 -15.56 -1.05
N ASP A 165 -6.17 -15.19 -0.55
CA ASP A 165 -7.41 -15.88 -0.89
C ASP A 165 -8.14 -15.13 -2.02
N GLU A 166 -8.92 -15.86 -2.82
CA GLU A 166 -9.76 -15.26 -3.88
C GLU A 166 -11.03 -14.59 -3.31
N LYS A 167 -11.27 -14.67 -1.99
CA LYS A 167 -12.51 -14.20 -1.38
C LYS A 167 -12.52 -12.68 -1.17
N GLU A 168 -11.36 -12.04 -1.24
CA GLU A 168 -11.21 -10.59 -1.33
C GLU A 168 -11.54 -10.15 -2.77
N PRO A 169 -12.72 -9.57 -3.06
CA PRO A 169 -13.06 -9.12 -4.40
C PRO A 169 -12.21 -7.90 -4.76
N GLY A 170 -11.05 -8.14 -5.34
CA GLY A 170 -10.28 -7.12 -6.02
C GLY A 170 -11.10 -6.57 -7.19
N GLY A 171 -11.33 -5.26 -7.22
CA GLY A 171 -11.86 -4.64 -8.43
C GLY A 171 -10.88 -4.80 -9.61
N PRO A 172 -11.26 -4.43 -10.85
CA PRO A 172 -10.39 -4.58 -12.03
C PRO A 172 -8.99 -3.99 -11.88
N ALA A 173 -8.85 -2.92 -11.08
CA ALA A 173 -7.55 -2.31 -10.76
C ALA A 173 -6.64 -3.24 -9.93
N VAL A 174 -7.18 -3.97 -8.95
CA VAL A 174 -6.43 -4.92 -8.12
C VAL A 174 -5.97 -6.10 -8.96
N LEU A 175 -6.84 -6.62 -9.84
CA LEU A 175 -6.46 -7.70 -10.76
C LEU A 175 -5.37 -7.25 -11.74
N GLY A 176 -5.52 -6.06 -12.33
CA GLY A 176 -4.51 -5.50 -13.22
C GLY A 176 -3.15 -5.35 -12.52
N HIS A 177 -3.15 -4.80 -11.30
CA HIS A 177 -1.93 -4.66 -10.50
C HIS A 177 -1.32 -6.01 -10.11
N MET A 178 -2.13 -7.00 -9.72
CA MET A 178 -1.64 -8.35 -9.43
C MET A 178 -0.92 -8.96 -10.64
N LEU A 179 -1.46 -8.81 -11.86
CA LEU A 179 -0.82 -9.32 -13.08
C LEU A 179 0.53 -8.64 -13.35
N GLU A 180 0.63 -7.35 -13.09
CA GLU A 180 1.89 -6.61 -13.19
C GLU A 180 2.93 -7.16 -12.19
N CYS A 181 2.54 -7.34 -10.93
CA CYS A 181 3.40 -7.90 -9.88
C CYS A 181 3.82 -9.35 -10.16
N ILE A 182 2.99 -10.12 -10.87
CA ILE A 182 3.32 -11.47 -11.34
C ILE A 182 4.35 -11.43 -12.47
N HIS A 183 4.23 -10.46 -13.38
CA HIS A 183 5.16 -10.33 -14.50
C HIS A 183 6.53 -9.80 -14.06
N ASN A 184 6.54 -8.89 -13.09
CA ASN A 184 7.69 -8.12 -12.64
C ASN A 184 7.95 -8.41 -11.15
N ALA A 185 8.61 -9.53 -10.83
CA ALA A 185 8.89 -9.94 -9.45
C ALA A 185 10.39 -9.79 -9.08
N PRO A 186 10.85 -8.58 -8.73
CA PRO A 186 12.23 -8.36 -8.31
C PRO A 186 12.56 -9.08 -7.01
N TYR A 187 13.86 -9.33 -6.81
CA TYR A 187 14.41 -9.85 -5.56
C TYR A 187 15.89 -9.48 -5.45
N ILE A 188 16.46 -9.60 -4.24
CA ILE A 188 17.89 -9.50 -4.00
C ILE A 188 18.41 -10.89 -3.63
N LYS A 189 19.51 -11.29 -4.25
CA LYS A 189 20.25 -12.51 -3.94
C LYS A 189 21.75 -12.24 -3.94
N ASP A 190 22.45 -12.63 -2.88
CA ASP A 190 23.88 -12.38 -2.68
C ASP A 190 24.28 -10.91 -2.93
N GLY A 191 23.45 -9.98 -2.43
CA GLY A 191 23.63 -8.53 -2.57
C GLY A 191 23.34 -7.97 -3.97
N LYS A 192 22.91 -8.79 -4.92
CA LYS A 192 22.60 -8.38 -6.30
C LYS A 192 21.10 -8.38 -6.54
N LYS A 193 20.60 -7.35 -7.23
CA LYS A 193 19.19 -7.25 -7.64
C LYS A 193 18.96 -8.05 -8.92
N PHE A 194 17.88 -8.82 -8.92
CA PHE A 194 17.36 -9.59 -10.05
C PHE A 194 15.89 -9.24 -10.26
N ASN A 195 15.38 -9.56 -11.44
CA ASN A 195 13.96 -9.41 -11.76
C ASN A 195 13.53 -10.46 -12.76
N GLU A 196 12.58 -11.29 -12.35
CA GLU A 196 12.04 -12.40 -13.14
C GLU A 196 10.55 -12.52 -12.87
N PRO A 197 9.74 -13.07 -13.80
CA PRO A 197 8.34 -13.35 -13.52
C PRO A 197 8.17 -14.35 -12.36
N SER A 198 7.03 -14.29 -11.69
CA SER A 198 6.58 -15.31 -10.73
C SER A 198 6.53 -16.71 -11.36
N PHE A 199 6.41 -17.73 -10.51
CA PHE A 199 6.27 -19.15 -10.89
C PHE A 199 7.49 -19.77 -11.60
N ARG A 200 8.64 -19.10 -11.59
CA ARG A 200 9.93 -19.68 -12.03
C ARG A 200 10.56 -20.59 -10.99
N GLU A 201 10.35 -20.26 -9.72
CA GLU A 201 10.77 -21.01 -8.55
C GLU A 201 9.61 -21.06 -7.56
N GLU A 202 9.48 -22.17 -6.84
CA GLU A 202 8.48 -22.38 -5.81
C GLU A 202 9.11 -22.96 -4.55
N TRP A 203 8.52 -22.63 -3.41
CA TRP A 203 8.89 -23.15 -2.10
C TRP A 203 7.64 -23.60 -1.35
N ASP A 204 7.79 -24.59 -0.47
CA ASP A 204 6.76 -24.90 0.50
C ASP A 204 6.98 -24.04 1.75
N PHE A 205 5.94 -23.37 2.22
CA PHE A 205 5.96 -22.55 3.43
C PHE A 205 4.78 -22.92 4.33
N ASP A 206 5.05 -23.14 5.62
CA ASP A 206 4.03 -23.46 6.61
C ASP A 206 3.46 -22.17 7.23
N PHE A 207 2.22 -21.82 6.87
CA PHE A 207 1.51 -20.68 7.45
C PHE A 207 0.88 -21.00 8.82
N GLY A 208 1.02 -22.24 9.32
CA GLY A 208 0.39 -22.70 10.55
C GLY A 208 -1.14 -22.82 10.43
N GLU A 209 -1.78 -23.42 11.43
CA GLU A 209 -3.23 -23.59 11.44
C GLU A 209 -3.98 -22.24 11.40
N PRO A 210 -5.10 -22.12 10.63
CA PRO A 210 -5.78 -23.16 9.85
C PRO A 210 -5.26 -23.34 8.41
N TYR A 211 -4.20 -22.63 8.02
CA TYR A 211 -3.73 -22.59 6.65
C TYR A 211 -2.78 -23.76 6.35
N GLY A 212 -1.80 -24.05 7.20
CA GLY A 212 -0.82 -25.12 7.02
C GLY A 212 0.14 -24.85 5.86
N ILE A 213 0.75 -25.90 5.31
CA ILE A 213 1.75 -25.81 4.25
C ILE A 213 1.12 -25.38 2.92
N ARG A 214 1.72 -24.39 2.27
CA ARG A 214 1.34 -23.88 0.95
C ARG A 214 2.54 -23.71 0.05
N LYS A 215 2.32 -23.88 -1.26
CA LYS A 215 3.28 -23.46 -2.28
C LYS A 215 3.26 -21.95 -2.39
N VAL A 216 4.44 -21.37 -2.37
CA VAL A 216 4.66 -19.94 -2.55
C VAL A 216 5.64 -19.70 -3.70
N THR A 217 5.42 -18.61 -4.42
CA THR A 217 6.35 -18.11 -5.44
C THR A 217 6.62 -16.63 -5.22
N ARG A 218 7.58 -16.05 -5.95
CA ARG A 218 7.90 -14.62 -5.84
C ARG A 218 6.73 -13.76 -6.33
N ILE A 219 6.63 -12.55 -5.82
CA ILE A 219 5.74 -11.50 -6.35
C ILE A 219 6.43 -10.15 -6.26
N GLY A 220 6.17 -9.29 -7.23
CA GLY A 220 6.76 -7.96 -7.26
C GLY A 220 6.12 -7.05 -6.25
N HIS A 221 6.92 -6.57 -5.30
CA HIS A 221 6.50 -5.63 -4.26
C HIS A 221 7.65 -4.68 -3.88
N PRO A 222 7.38 -3.48 -3.33
CA PRO A 222 8.39 -2.44 -3.09
C PRO A 222 9.44 -2.76 -2.03
N GLU A 223 9.21 -3.73 -1.13
CA GLU A 223 10.14 -4.09 -0.04
C GLU A 223 11.53 -4.46 -0.54
N VAL A 224 11.67 -4.99 -1.76
CA VAL A 224 12.99 -5.25 -2.37
C VAL A 224 13.82 -3.99 -2.55
N PHE A 225 13.16 -2.84 -2.68
CA PHE A 225 13.81 -1.54 -2.89
C PHE A 225 13.89 -0.72 -1.61
N THR A 226 12.88 -0.83 -0.76
CA THR A 226 12.79 -0.04 0.48
C THR A 226 13.57 -0.68 1.61
N PHE A 227 13.49 -2.00 1.79
CA PHE A 227 14.13 -2.69 2.91
C PHE A 227 15.65 -2.53 2.96
N PRO A 228 16.41 -2.64 1.84
CA PRO A 228 17.86 -2.39 1.85
C PRO A 228 18.27 -0.96 2.22
N ARG A 229 17.35 0.01 2.16
CA ARG A 229 17.61 1.37 2.65
C ARG A 229 17.58 1.43 4.18
N TYR A 230 16.79 0.57 4.82
CA TYR A 230 16.67 0.47 6.28
C TYR A 230 17.69 -0.50 6.89
N SER A 231 18.00 -1.60 6.20
CA SER A 231 19.02 -2.58 6.58
C SER A 231 20.16 -2.59 5.54
N PRO A 232 21.12 -1.65 5.61
CA PRO A 232 22.25 -1.61 4.69
C PRO A 232 23.09 -2.88 4.81
N GLY A 233 23.37 -3.52 3.68
CA GLY A 233 24.20 -4.73 3.62
C GLY A 233 23.42 -6.04 3.67
N ILE A 234 22.09 -6.00 3.72
CA ILE A 234 21.27 -7.20 3.56
C ILE A 234 21.59 -7.91 2.24
N GLN A 235 21.74 -9.24 2.28
CA GLN A 235 22.20 -10.03 1.16
C GLN A 235 21.05 -10.65 0.36
N ASN A 236 19.92 -10.94 1.00
CA ASN A 236 18.78 -11.59 0.36
C ASN A 236 17.47 -10.91 0.77
N VAL A 237 16.67 -10.51 -0.23
CA VAL A 237 15.33 -9.94 0.00
C VAL A 237 14.37 -10.51 -1.03
N SER A 238 13.24 -11.05 -0.60
CA SER A 238 12.20 -11.52 -1.50
C SER A 238 10.83 -11.39 -0.85
N ILE A 239 9.83 -11.13 -1.69
CA ILE A 239 8.43 -11.22 -1.31
C ILE A 239 7.87 -12.45 -1.99
N ARG A 240 7.12 -13.25 -1.24
CA ARG A 240 6.58 -14.53 -1.69
C ARG A 240 5.11 -14.61 -1.32
N PHE A 241 4.31 -15.08 -2.27
CA PHE A 241 2.88 -15.25 -2.08
C PHE A 241 2.42 -16.65 -2.45
N SER A 242 1.35 -17.09 -1.80
CA SER A 242 0.56 -18.23 -2.24
C SER A 242 -0.71 -17.76 -2.94
N LEU A 243 -1.04 -18.37 -4.07
CA LEU A 243 -2.40 -18.33 -4.62
C LEU A 243 -3.16 -19.53 -4.07
N GLU A 244 -4.12 -19.29 -3.18
CA GLU A 244 -5.00 -20.37 -2.75
C GLU A 244 -5.88 -20.82 -3.92
N GLN A 245 -5.74 -22.07 -4.36
CA GLN A 245 -6.67 -22.65 -5.33
C GLN A 245 -8.07 -22.67 -4.74
N SER A 246 -9.04 -22.05 -5.42
CA SER A 246 -10.44 -22.17 -5.05
C SER A 246 -10.88 -23.64 -4.95
N GLN A 247 -11.90 -23.91 -4.13
CA GLN A 247 -12.60 -25.20 -4.17
C GLN A 247 -13.13 -25.54 -5.57
N HIS A 248 -13.31 -24.55 -6.45
CA HIS A 248 -13.71 -24.75 -7.84
C HIS A 248 -12.57 -25.26 -8.73
N MET A 249 -11.33 -24.81 -8.49
CA MET A 249 -10.14 -25.31 -9.20
C MET A 249 -9.79 -26.76 -8.79
N LYS A 250 -10.03 -27.13 -7.52
CA LYS A 250 -9.92 -28.53 -7.07
C LYS A 250 -10.91 -29.49 -7.74
N ALA A 251 -12.02 -28.98 -8.28
CA ALA A 251 -13.00 -29.78 -9.02
C ALA A 251 -12.62 -29.97 -10.51
N LEU A 252 -11.58 -29.27 -10.98
CA LEU A 252 -11.07 -29.33 -12.36
C LEU A 252 -9.78 -30.13 -12.49
N GLU A 253 -9.19 -30.57 -11.38
CA GLU A 253 -8.18 -31.63 -11.36
C GLU A 253 -8.89 -32.98 -11.60
N ILE A 254 -9.10 -33.31 -12.88
CA ILE A 254 -9.53 -34.62 -13.39
C ILE A 254 -8.31 -35.38 -13.90
#